data_AF-A0A7L2STT0-F1
#
_entry.id   AF-A0A7L2STT0-F1
#
_cell.length_a   1.000
_cell.length_b   1.000
_cell.length_c   1.000
_cell.angle_alpha   90.00
_cell.angle_beta   90.00
_cell.angle_gamma   90.00
#
_symmetry.space_group_name_H-M   'P 1'
#
loop_
_entity.id
_entity.type
_entity.pdbx_description
1 polymer ?
#
loop_
_entity_poly.entity_id
_entity_poly.type
_entity_poly.pdbx_seq_one_letter_code
_entity_poly.pdbx_strand_id
1 'polypeptide(L)' 'HTGEKPFSCAHCGKRFGRSSHRNRHQRAHTQRSLEKRHVCPDCGKAFSLGTALAAHRRLHGAGARSPLSL' A
#
# COMPACT_ATOMS: atom_id res chain seq x y z
N HIS A 1 -25.43 19.48 13.23
CA HIS A 1 -24.17 18.71 13.16
C HIS A 1 -23.44 19.12 11.89
N THR A 2 -22.73 20.25 11.91
CA THR A 2 -21.83 20.65 10.81
C THR A 2 -20.67 19.66 10.83
N GLY A 3 -20.71 18.65 9.96
CA GLY A 3 -19.77 17.52 9.92
C GLY A 3 -18.37 17.91 9.45
N GLU A 4 -17.87 19.07 9.86
CA GLU A 4 -16.58 19.58 9.46
C GLU A 4 -15.48 18.71 10.04
N LYS A 5 -14.66 18.16 9.14
CA LYS A 5 -13.52 17.32 9.46
C LYS A 5 -12.26 18.14 9.16
N PRO A 6 -11.74 18.92 10.11
CA PRO A 6 -10.63 19.84 9.86
C PRO A 6 -9.31 19.10 9.56
N PHE A 7 -9.18 17.84 9.95
CA PHE A 7 -7.94 17.08 9.78
C PHE A 7 -7.97 16.27 8.48
N SER A 8 -7.28 16.72 7.43
CA SER A 8 -7.10 15.98 6.18
C SER A 8 -5.79 15.17 6.17
N CYS A 9 -5.79 14.05 5.44
CA CYS A 9 -4.60 13.27 5.17
C CYS A 9 -3.90 13.82 3.93
N ALA A 10 -2.64 14.23 4.06
CA ALA A 10 -1.85 14.76 2.94
C ALA A 10 -1.56 13.70 1.84
N HIS A 11 -1.64 12.40 2.17
CA HIS A 11 -1.32 11.33 1.22
C HIS A 11 -2.51 10.89 0.35
N CYS A 12 -3.73 10.98 0.85
CA CYS A 12 -4.92 10.48 0.13
C CYS A 12 -6.16 11.39 0.26
N GLY A 13 -6.02 12.59 0.84
CA GLY A 13 -7.10 13.57 0.98
C GLY A 13 -8.18 13.21 2.01
N LYS A 14 -8.13 12.01 2.63
CA LYS A 14 -9.18 11.54 3.55
C LYS A 14 -9.28 12.46 4.78
N ARG A 15 -10.49 12.89 5.12
CA ARG A 15 -10.76 13.82 6.23
C ARG A 15 -11.21 13.11 7.50
N PHE A 16 -10.76 13.62 8.65
CA PHE A 16 -11.02 13.12 9.99
C PHE A 16 -11.48 14.26 10.91
N GLY A 17 -12.38 13.96 11.84
CA GLY A 17 -12.83 14.92 12.86
C GLY A 17 -11.87 15.05 14.05
N ARG A 18 -10.89 14.15 14.17
CA ARG A 18 -9.91 14.12 15.27
C ARG A 18 -8.50 13.93 14.75
N SER A 19 -7.55 14.69 15.31
CA SER A 19 -6.12 14.60 14.97
C SER A 19 -5.55 13.21 15.25
N SER A 20 -5.95 12.56 16.36
CA SER A 20 -5.51 11.20 16.71
C SER A 20 -5.88 10.15 15.66
N HIS A 21 -7.08 10.23 15.08
CA HIS A 21 -7.51 9.35 13.99
C HIS A 21 -6.71 9.59 12.71
N ARG A 22 -6.46 10.86 12.36
CA ARG A 22 -5.62 11.22 11.21
C ARG A 22 -4.19 10.72 11.41
N ASN A 23 -3.60 10.88 12.61
CA ASN A 23 -2.25 10.42 12.92
C ASN A 23 -2.12 8.90 12.82
N ARG A 24 -3.04 8.13 13.43
CA ARG A 24 -3.08 6.67 13.28
C ARG A 24 -3.21 6.23 11.82
N HIS A 25 -4.06 6.90 11.05
CA HIS A 25 -4.21 6.65 9.62
C HIS A 25 -2.92 6.96 8.84
N GLN A 26 -2.22 8.03 9.18
CA GLN A 26 -0.96 8.43 8.53
C GLN A 26 0.15 7.40 8.79
N ARG A 27 0.18 6.75 9.95
CA ARG A 27 1.09 5.62 10.23
C ARG A 27 0.84 4.42 9.32
N ALA A 28 -0.43 4.17 8.95
CA ALA A 28 -0.74 3.12 7.98
C ALA A 28 -0.19 3.45 6.59
N HIS A 29 -0.03 4.74 6.23
CA HIS A 29 0.66 5.11 5.00
C HIS A 29 2.16 4.85 5.08
N THR A 30 2.85 5.21 6.16
CA THR A 30 4.29 4.86 6.27
C THR A 30 4.54 3.35 6.27
N GLN A 31 3.69 2.56 6.93
CA GLN A 31 3.78 1.09 6.89
C GLN A 31 3.43 0.48 5.52
N ARG A 32 2.63 1.17 4.70
CA ARG A 32 2.15 0.66 3.39
C ARG A 32 2.89 1.24 2.19
N SER A 33 3.46 2.45 2.29
CA SER A 33 3.73 3.31 1.12
C SER A 33 5.17 3.21 0.59
N LEU A 34 6.17 2.89 1.43
CA LEU A 34 7.57 2.89 0.97
C LEU A 34 8.36 1.59 1.23
N GLU A 35 8.26 0.98 2.40
CA GLU A 35 9.15 -0.16 2.75
C GLU A 35 8.61 -1.54 2.31
N LYS A 36 7.35 -1.61 1.86
CA LYS A 36 6.69 -2.89 1.56
C LYS A 36 5.88 -2.87 0.27
N ARG A 37 6.40 -2.18 -0.75
CA ARG A 37 5.89 -2.38 -2.11
C ARG A 37 6.25 -3.80 -2.53
N HIS A 38 5.23 -4.62 -2.75
CA HIS A 38 5.40 -5.97 -3.23
C HIS A 38 5.55 -5.91 -4.74
N VAL A 39 6.79 -5.85 -5.21
CA VAL A 39 7.11 -5.77 -6.64
C VAL A 39 7.07 -7.16 -7.24
N CYS A 40 6.42 -7.28 -8.40
CA CYS A 40 6.45 -8.50 -9.18
C CYS A 40 7.83 -8.66 -9.83
N PRO A 41 8.56 -9.76 -9.58
CA PRO A 41 9.87 -9.97 -10.20
C PRO A 41 9.78 -10.23 -11.70
N ASP A 42 8.62 -10.67 -12.19
CA ASP A 42 8.41 -11.04 -13.60
C ASP A 42 8.18 -9.81 -14.50
N CYS A 43 7.43 -8.82 -14.01
CA CYS A 43 7.02 -7.67 -14.81
C CYS A 43 7.25 -6.30 -14.14
N GLY A 44 7.89 -6.26 -12.97
CA GLY A 44 8.20 -5.03 -12.24
C GLY A 44 7.00 -4.28 -11.65
N LYS A 45 5.77 -4.81 -11.77
CA LYS A 45 4.57 -4.16 -11.25
C LYS A 45 4.58 -4.11 -9.72
N ALA A 46 4.40 -2.92 -9.15
CA ALA A 46 4.36 -2.73 -7.70
C ALA A 46 2.92 -2.83 -7.17
N PHE A 47 2.75 -3.58 -6.08
CA PHE A 47 1.48 -3.72 -5.38
C PHE A 47 1.58 -3.21 -3.95
N SER A 48 0.51 -2.58 -3.47
CA SER A 48 0.40 -2.06 -2.09
C SER A 48 0.12 -3.17 -1.05
N LEU A 49 -0.05 -4.42 -1.48
CA LEU A 49 -0.37 -5.57 -0.63
C LEU A 49 0.21 -6.86 -1.19
N GLY A 50 0.78 -7.70 -0.32
CA GLY A 50 1.40 -8.98 -0.72
C GLY A 50 0.41 -9.97 -1.32
N THR A 51 -0.85 -9.98 -0.85
CA THR A 51 -1.90 -10.84 -1.43
C THR A 51 -2.27 -10.42 -2.85
N ALA A 52 -2.24 -9.12 -3.17
CA ALA A 52 -2.48 -8.62 -4.51
C ALA A 52 -1.34 -9.02 -5.47
N LEU A 53 -0.09 -8.96 -5.01
CA LEU A 53 1.04 -9.52 -5.77
C LEU A 53 0.87 -11.04 -5.95
N ALA A 54 0.53 -11.79 -4.90
CA ALA A 54 0.38 -13.25 -4.97
C ALA A 54 -0.71 -13.68 -5.95
N ALA A 55 -1.85 -12.98 -5.98
CA ALA A 55 -2.90 -13.19 -6.98
C ALA A 55 -2.42 -12.82 -8.39
N HIS A 56 -1.75 -11.67 -8.54
CA HIS A 56 -1.19 -11.25 -9.83
C HIS A 56 -0.19 -12.26 -10.40
N ARG A 57 0.67 -12.85 -9.56
CA ARG A 57 1.63 -13.88 -9.97
C ARG A 57 0.98 -15.15 -10.54
N ARG A 58 -0.28 -15.42 -10.21
CA ARG A 58 -1.03 -16.55 -10.80
C ARG A 58 -1.43 -16.27 -12.25
N LEU A 59 -1.58 -14.99 -12.62
CA LEU A 59 -1.86 -14.58 -14.00
C LEU A 59 -0.66 -14.81 -14.92
N HIS A 60 0.55 -14.81 -14.38
CA HIS A 60 1.76 -15.13 -15.13
C HIS A 60 1.87 -16.63 -15.49
N GLY A 61 1.02 -17.49 -14.91
CA GLY A 61 0.94 -18.91 -15.28
C GLY A 61 2.19 -19.70 -14.86
N ALA A 62 2.10 -20.41 -13.74
CA ALA A 62 3.01 -21.48 -13.33
C ALA A 62 4.54 -21.19 -13.47
N GLY A 63 5.12 -20.57 -12.44
CA GLY A 63 6.50 -20.81 -12.02
C GLY A 63 7.63 -20.48 -13.01
N ALA A 64 8.28 -19.33 -12.82
CA ALA A 64 9.70 -19.21 -13.16
C ALA A 64 10.41 -18.32 -12.13
N ARG A 65 11.14 -19.03 -11.25
CA ARG A 65 12.49 -18.71 -10.75
C ARG A 65 12.75 -17.28 -10.29
N SER A 66 13.03 -17.17 -8.99
CA SER A 66 14.05 -16.22 -8.50
C SER A 66 15.29 -16.30 -9.40
N PRO A 67 15.87 -15.16 -9.77
CA PRO A 67 17.28 -15.01 -9.45
C PRO A 67 17.62 -13.58 -9.11
N LEU A 68 17.69 -13.26 -7.82
CA LEU A 68 18.57 -12.22 -7.33
C LEU A 68 19.13 -12.68 -5.98
N SER A 69 20.04 -13.63 -6.05
CA SER A 69 21.10 -13.81 -5.07
C SER A 69 22.37 -14.09 -5.88
N LEU A 70 23.37 -13.28 -5.59
CA LEU A 70 24.63 -13.07 -6.29
C LEU A 70 25.41 -14.36 -6.55
#